data_AF-A0A6N7JKU9-F1
#
_entry.id   AF-A0A6N7JKU9-F1
#
_cell.length_a   1.000
_cell.length_b   1.000
_cell.length_c   1.000
_cell.angle_alpha   90.00
_cell.angle_beta   90.00
_cell.angle_gamma   90.00
#
_symmetry.space_group_name_H-M   'P 1'
#
loop_
_entity.id
_entity.type
_entity.pdbx_description
1 polymer ?
#
loop_
_entity_poly.entity_id
_entity_poly.type
_entity_poly.pdbx_seq_one_letter_code
_entity_poly.pdbx_strand_id
1 'polypeptide(L)' 'MSSAEFEKSFDTACREHGLDPANTNMFTLECVRQGLDPNKARAFDLDKNPTPLWASFRKLKTAS' A
#
# COMPACT_ATOMS: atom_id res chain seq x y z
N MET A 1 4.38 -7.25 11.81
CA MET A 1 5.40 -7.24 10.76
C MET A 1 6.55 -6.37 11.25
N SER A 2 7.77 -6.87 11.18
CA SER A 2 8.99 -6.08 11.44
C SER A 2 9.25 -5.08 10.31
N SER A 3 10.11 -4.08 10.55
CA SER A 3 10.47 -3.08 9.52
C SER A 3 11.05 -3.72 8.25
N ALA A 4 11.92 -4.72 8.40
CA ALA A 4 12.55 -5.42 7.28
C ALA A 4 11.53 -6.24 6.46
N GLU A 5 10.56 -6.89 7.13
CA GLU A 5 9.48 -7.58 6.45
C GLU A 5 8.58 -6.60 5.69
N PHE A 6 8.32 -5.42 6.26
CA PHE A 6 7.53 -4.37 5.61
C PHE A 6 8.22 -3.86 4.34
N GLU A 7 9.50 -3.50 4.41
CA GLU A 7 10.27 -3.04 3.26
C GLU A 7 10.29 -4.09 2.15
N LYS A 8 10.54 -5.36 2.50
CA LYS A 8 10.50 -6.45 1.53
C LYS A 8 9.13 -6.62 0.88
N SER A 9 8.04 -6.56 1.67
CA SER A 9 6.67 -6.65 1.15
C SER A 9 6.31 -5.46 0.27
N PHE A 10 6.76 -4.25 0.62
CA PHE A 10 6.58 -3.05 -0.19
C PHE A 10 7.31 -3.17 -1.53
N ASP A 11 8.60 -3.51 -1.51
CA ASP A 11 9.42 -3.66 -2.71
C ASP A 11 8.85 -4.71 -3.68
N THR A 12 8.41 -5.84 -3.11
CA THR A 12 7.80 -6.93 -3.88
C THR A 12 6.52 -6.45 -4.55
N ALA A 13 5.62 -5.80 -3.79
CA ALA A 13 4.36 -5.29 -4.31
C ALA A 13 4.57 -4.19 -5.36
N CYS A 14 5.55 -3.29 -5.18
CA CYS A 14 5.89 -2.32 -6.22
C CYS A 14 6.28 -3.03 -7.52
N ARG A 15 7.19 -4.01 -7.46
CA ARG A 15 7.67 -4.74 -8.65
C ARG A 15 6.56 -5.54 -9.34
N GLU A 16 5.67 -6.19 -8.60
CA GLU A 16 4.51 -6.92 -9.14
C GLU A 16 3.56 -6.02 -9.94
N HIS A 17 3.46 -4.75 -9.55
CA HIS A 17 2.64 -3.75 -10.23
C HIS A 17 3.42 -2.89 -11.24
N GLY A 18 4.68 -3.25 -11.55
CA GLY A 18 5.53 -2.51 -12.49
C GLY A 18 5.95 -1.12 -12.00
N LEU A 19 5.90 -0.90 -10.69
CA LEU A 19 6.29 0.33 -10.02
C LEU A 19 7.75 0.24 -9.54
N ASP A 20 8.46 1.35 -9.58
CA ASP A 20 9.80 1.46 -9.00
C ASP A 20 9.69 1.79 -7.50
N PRO A 21 10.08 0.89 -6.58
CA PRO A 21 10.01 1.15 -5.14
C PRO A 21 10.86 2.34 -4.68
N ALA A 22 11.90 2.72 -5.42
CA ALA A 22 12.70 3.91 -5.08
C ALA A 22 11.97 5.23 -5.37
N ASN A 23 11.01 5.22 -6.30
CA ASN A 23 10.26 6.39 -6.75
C ASN A 23 8.75 6.28 -6.45
N THR A 24 8.34 5.26 -5.70
CA THR A 24 6.93 5.00 -5.34
C THR A 24 6.77 5.14 -3.83
N ASN A 25 5.64 5.68 -3.39
CA ASN A 25 5.28 5.68 -1.98
C ASN A 25 4.14 4.68 -1.71
N MET A 26 3.92 4.36 -0.42
CA MET A 26 2.89 3.40 -0.01
C MET A 26 1.48 3.77 -0.47
N PHE A 27 1.16 5.06 -0.52
CA PHE A 27 -0.15 5.53 -0.98
C PHE A 27 -0.36 5.23 -2.47
N THR A 28 0.62 5.58 -3.32
CA THR A 28 0.57 5.30 -4.76
C THR A 28 0.48 3.81 -5.04
N LEU A 29 1.28 3.00 -4.35
CA LEU A 29 1.20 1.54 -4.44
C LEU A 29 -0.21 1.05 -4.11
N GLU A 30 -0.78 1.48 -2.98
CA GLU A 30 -2.09 1.01 -2.54
C GLU A 30 -3.21 1.47 -3.49
N CYS A 31 -3.14 2.70 -4.01
CA CYS A 31 -4.04 3.16 -5.06
C CYS A 31 -4.02 2.20 -6.26
N VAL A 32 -2.84 1.86 -6.78
CA VAL A 32 -2.69 0.94 -7.91
C VAL A 32 -3.23 -0.46 -7.57
N ARG A 33 -2.93 -0.98 -6.38
CA ARG A 33 -3.43 -2.28 -5.91
C ARG A 33 -4.96 -2.35 -5.84
N GLN A 34 -5.60 -1.25 -5.47
CA GLN A 34 -7.05 -1.15 -5.37
C GLN A 34 -7.71 -0.65 -6.68
N GLY A 35 -6.94 -0.43 -7.75
CA GLY A 35 -7.46 0.05 -9.04
C GLY A 35 -7.93 1.51 -9.03
N LEU A 36 -7.37 2.32 -8.12
CA LEU A 36 -7.70 3.73 -7.93
C LEU A 36 -6.63 4.63 -8.54
N ASP A 37 -7.04 5.80 -9.04
CA ASP A 37 -6.14 6.84 -9.54
C ASP A 37 -5.51 7.60 -8.35
N PRO A 38 -4.18 7.57 -8.16
CA PRO A 38 -3.50 8.27 -7.07
C PRO A 38 -3.76 9.79 -7.05
N ASN A 39 -4.12 10.40 -8.18
CA ASN A 39 -4.40 11.84 -8.26
C ASN A 39 -5.82 12.20 -7.85
N LYS A 40 -6.71 11.21 -7.74
CA LYS A 40 -8.14 11.40 -7.42
C LYS A 40 -8.56 10.70 -6.14
N ALA A 41 -7.81 9.68 -5.73
CA ALA A 41 -8.06 8.93 -4.51
C ALA A 41 -7.63 9.74 -3.28
N ARG A 42 -8.26 9.45 -2.15
CA ARG A 42 -7.82 9.91 -0.83
C ARG A 42 -7.45 8.72 0.02
N ALA A 43 -6.63 8.92 1.04
CA ALA A 43 -6.27 7.86 1.99
C ALA A 43 -7.52 7.19 2.60
N PHE A 44 -8.59 7.97 2.83
CA PHE A 44 -9.87 7.45 3.30
C PHE A 44 -10.52 6.43 2.35
N ASP A 45 -10.34 6.58 1.04
CA ASP A 45 -10.89 5.64 0.07
C ASP A 45 -10.15 4.30 0.12
N LEU A 46 -8.84 4.33 0.40
CA LEU A 46 -8.00 3.14 0.62
C LEU A 46 -8.31 2.42 1.94
N ASP A 47 -8.63 3.20 2.98
CA ASP A 47 -8.97 2.68 4.31
C ASP A 47 -10.28 1.85 4.32
N LYS A 48 -11.14 1.96 3.28
CA LYS A 48 -12.38 1.17 3.15
C LYS A 48 -12.13 -0.29 2.82
N ASN A 49 -11.05 -0.59 2.11
CA ASN A 49 -10.67 -1.95 1.74
C ASN A 49 -9.14 -2.13 1.85
N PRO A 50 -8.59 -1.99 3.07
CA PRO A 50 -7.16 -1.89 3.25
C PRO A 50 -6.48 -3.23 2.98
N THR A 51 -5.44 -3.25 2.14
CA THR A 51 -4.56 -4.43 2.10
C THR A 51 -3.84 -4.62 3.44
N PRO A 52 -3.35 -5.83 3.77
CA PRO A 52 -2.57 -6.03 4.99
C PRO A 52 -1.35 -5.10 5.11
N LEU A 53 -0.75 -4.73 3.97
CA LEU A 53 0.38 -3.82 3.91
C LEU A 53 -0.04 -2.38 4.22
N TRP A 54 -1.13 -1.90 3.63
CA TRP A 54 -1.71 -0.59 3.92
C TRP A 54 -2.22 -0.47 5.36
N ALA A 55 -2.91 -1.50 5.85
CA ALA A 55 -3.35 -1.58 7.24
C ALA A 55 -2.17 -1.51 8.22
N SER A 56 -1.07 -2.21 7.93
CA SER A 56 0.16 -2.14 8.72
C SER A 56 0.78 -0.74 8.71
N PHE A 57 0.86 -0.10 7.54
CA PHE A 57 1.38 1.25 7.37
C PHE A 57 0.55 2.31 8.12
N ARG A 58 -0.77 2.26 7.97
CA ARG A 58 -1.73 3.18 8.60
C ARG A 58 -2.07 2.82 10.06
N LYS A 59 -1.59 1.67 10.55
CA LYS A 59 -1.93 1.08 11.86
C LYS A 59 -3.45 0.92 12.06
N LEU A 60 -4.14 0.52 10.99
CA LEU A 60 -5.59 0.30 11.04
C LEU A 60 -5.92 -0.96 11.83
N LYS A 61 -7.02 -0.91 12.58
CA LYS A 61 -7.62 -2.13 13.14
C LYS A 61 -8.34 -2.85 12.01
N THR A 62 -7.71 -3.83 11.40
CA THR A 62 -8.41 -4.80 10.55
C THR A 62 -9.11 -5.79 11.48
N ALA A 63 -10.38 -6.11 11.21
CA ALA A 63 -11.01 -7.26 11.85
C ALA A 63 -10.25 -8.51 11.36
N SER A 64 -9.49 -9.13 12.27
CA SER A 64 -8.76 -10.38 12.00
C SER A 64 -9.72 -11.53 11.75
#